data_AF-A0A0A9GA85-F1
#
_entry.id   AF-A0A0A9GA85-F1
#
_cell.length_a   1.000
_cell.length_b   1.000
_cell.length_c   1.000
_cell.angle_alpha   90.00
_cell.angle_beta   90.00
_cell.angle_gamma   90.00
#
_symmetry.space_group_name_H-M   'P 1'
#
loop_
_entity.id
_entity.type
_entity.pdbx_description
1 polymer ?
#
loop_
_entity_poly.entity_id
_entity_poly.type
_entity_poly.pdbx_seq_one_letter_code
_entity_poly.pdbx_strand_id
1 'polypeptide(L)'
;MKHSSARIVIERTFGLLKLHWGMIRNGSYYPIDSQIAIILACCYLHNPIRQQMSSDPFEPQLEAFLQLEGNNIGVIDCTESSTEWTEFRDGPATRMWDAWLAKSLR
;
A
#
# COMPACT_ATOMS: atom_id res chain seq x y z
N MET A 1 2.48 7.07 -12.29
CA MET A 1 3.22 5.82 -11.98
C MET A 1 4.25 5.91 -10.84
N LYS A 2 4.46 7.05 -10.15
CA LYS A 2 5.41 7.12 -9.02
C LYS A 2 4.85 6.60 -7.68
N HIS A 3 3.53 6.70 -7.47
CA HIS A 3 2.88 6.24 -6.24
C HIS A 3 2.92 4.70 -6.06
N SER A 4 2.91 3.96 -7.17
CA SER A 4 2.92 2.49 -7.15
C SER A 4 4.25 1.92 -6.67
N SER A 5 5.39 2.55 -7.03
CA SER A 5 6.72 2.04 -6.66
C SER A 5 7.02 2.19 -5.17
N ALA A 6 6.72 3.36 -4.58
CA ALA A 6 6.91 3.56 -3.14
C ALA A 6 6.03 2.62 -2.32
N ARG A 7 4.79 2.41 -2.76
CA ARG A 7 3.86 1.48 -2.13
C ARG A 7 4.38 0.05 -2.15
N ILE A 8 4.87 -0.43 -3.29
CA ILE A 8 5.45 -1.78 -3.42
C ILE A 8 6.63 -1.96 -2.47
N VAL A 9 7.52 -0.96 -2.36
CA VAL A 9 8.67 -1.04 -1.44
C VAL A 9 8.19 -1.13 0.01
N ILE A 10 7.18 -0.36 0.40
CA ILE A 10 6.59 -0.38 1.74
C ILE A 10 5.91 -1.73 2.03
N GLU A 11 5.11 -2.25 1.10
CA GLU A 11 4.43 -3.55 1.27
C GLU A 11 5.45 -4.68 1.42
N ARG A 12 6.53 -4.67 0.63
CA ARG A 12 7.61 -5.65 0.73
C ARG A 12 8.37 -5.57 2.05
N THR A 13 8.68 -4.37 2.54
CA THR A 13 9.38 -4.22 3.83
C THR A 13 8.53 -4.69 4.99
N PHE A 14 7.23 -4.38 5.01
CA PHE A 14 6.32 -4.91 6.03
C PHE A 14 6.09 -6.42 5.89
N GLY A 15 6.07 -6.96 4.66
CA GLY A 15 5.99 -8.40 4.41
C GLY A 15 7.18 -9.16 5.00
N LEU A 16 8.40 -8.65 4.78
CA LEU A 16 9.62 -9.22 5.39
C LEU A 16 9.60 -9.10 6.91
N LEU A 17 9.18 -7.95 7.44
CA LEU A 17 9.10 -7.74 8.89
C LEU A 17 8.14 -8.75 9.55
N LYS A 18 6.99 -9.01 8.94
CA LYS A 18 6.01 -10.01 9.42
C LYS A 18 6.51 -11.45 9.31
N LEU A 19 7.28 -11.77 8.27
CA LEU A 19 7.90 -13.09 8.10
C LEU A 19 8.99 -13.33 9.16
N HIS A 20 9.83 -12.33 9.39
CA HIS A 20 10.94 -12.40 10.33
C HIS A 20 10.44 -12.44 11.78
N TRP A 21 9.42 -11.63 12.11
CA TRP A 21 8.85 -11.52 13.44
C TRP A 21 7.42 -12.07 13.46
N GLY A 22 7.29 -13.39 13.63
CA GLY A 22 5.98 -14.07 13.69
C GLY A 22 5.03 -13.53 14.79
N MET A 23 5.56 -12.79 15.77
CA MET A 23 4.78 -12.06 16.77
C MET A 23 3.93 -10.92 16.18
N ILE A 24 4.32 -10.35 15.03
CA ILE A 24 3.56 -9.32 14.32
C ILE A 24 2.44 -9.96 13.49
N ARG A 25 2.65 -11.19 13.02
CA ARG A 25 1.71 -11.92 12.14
C ARG A 25 0.48 -12.43 12.88
N ASN A 26 0.69 -13.00 14.06
CA ASN A 26 -0.38 -13.59 14.86
C ASN A 26 -0.74 -12.62 15.98
N GLY A 27 -2.02 -12.24 16.09
CA GLY A 27 -2.50 -11.36 17.15
C GLY A 27 -2.00 -11.84 18.51
N SER A 28 -1.20 -11.00 19.18
CA SER A 28 -0.65 -11.36 20.47
C SER A 28 -1.68 -11.11 21.58
N TYR A 29 -1.63 -11.90 22.64
CA TYR A 29 -2.47 -11.68 23.83
C TYR A 29 -1.96 -10.53 24.72
N TYR A 30 -0.99 -9.74 24.25
CA TYR A 30 -0.45 -8.61 25.00
C TYR A 30 -1.42 -7.41 24.97
N PRO A 31 -1.42 -6.57 26.03
CA PRO A 31 -2.08 -5.27 25.99
C PRO A 31 -1.59 -4.41 24.81
N ILE A 32 -2.44 -3.53 24.30
CA ILE A 32 -2.15 -2.67 23.12
C ILE A 32 -0.82 -1.93 23.25
N ASP A 33 -0.52 -1.36 24.42
CA ASP A 33 0.72 -0.62 24.65
C ASP A 33 1.96 -1.50 24.46
N SER A 34 1.88 -2.76 24.90
CA SER A 34 2.95 -3.74 24.71
C SER A 34 3.06 -4.19 23.25
N GLN A 35 1.95 -4.33 22.53
CA GLN A 35 1.98 -4.63 21.08
C GLN A 35 2.68 -3.52 20.30
N ILE A 36 2.37 -2.26 20.61
CA ILE A 36 3.02 -1.09 19.99
C ILE A 36 4.53 -1.10 20.28
N ALA A 37 4.91 -1.32 21.54
CA ALA A 37 6.32 -1.38 21.92
C ALA A 37 7.08 -2.50 21.19
N ILE A 38 6.47 -3.69 21.04
CA ILE A 38 7.04 -4.83 20.31
C ILE A 38 7.23 -4.47 18.83
N ILE A 39 6.19 -3.93 18.17
CA ILE A 39 6.26 -3.54 16.76
C ILE A 39 7.37 -2.51 16.53
N LEU A 40 7.44 -1.48 17.38
CA LEU A 40 8.48 -0.46 17.29
C LEU A 40 9.88 -1.06 17.48
N ALA A 41 10.08 -1.92 18.49
CA ALA A 41 11.35 -2.60 18.72
C ALA A 41 11.78 -3.42 17.50
N CYS A 42 10.85 -4.19 16.90
CA CYS A 42 11.11 -4.95 15.67
C CYS A 42 11.51 -4.02 14.51
N CYS A 43 10.83 -2.89 14.32
CA CYS A 43 11.18 -1.89 13.30
C CYS A 43 12.57 -1.27 13.53
N TYR A 44 12.91 -0.93 14.77
CA TYR A 44 14.22 -0.38 15.12
C TYR A 44 15.36 -1.37 14.85
N LEU A 45 15.14 -2.65 15.16
CA LEU A 45 16.12 -3.72 14.95
C LEU A 45 16.25 -4.13 13.48
N HIS A 46 15.21 -3.92 12.68
CA HIS A 46 15.16 -4.36 11.29
C HIS A 46 16.26 -3.70 10.43
N ASN A 47 16.50 -2.40 10.60
CA ASN A 47 17.48 -1.67 9.79
C ASN A 47 18.93 -2.15 10.03
N PRO A 48 19.41 -2.29 11.29
CA PRO A 48 20.72 -2.86 11.58
C PRO A 48 20.91 -4.30 11.09
N ILE A 49 19.91 -5.16 11.27
CA ILE A 49 19.96 -6.56 10.82
C ILE A 49 20.14 -6.60 9.29
N ARG A 50 19.39 -5.77 8.55
CA ARG A 50 19.52 -5.66 7.09
C ARG A 50 20.86 -5.06 6.64
N GLN A 51 21.51 -4.26 7.46
CA GLN A 51 22.84 -3.71 7.14
C GLN A 51 23.95 -4.74 7.36
N GLN A 52 23.77 -5.66 8.31
CA GLN A 52 24.77 -6.67 8.66
C GLN A 52 24.63 -7.96 7.85
N MET A 53 23.41 -8.28 7.39
CA MET A 53 23.16 -9.44 6.54
C MET A 53 23.25 -9.04 5.06
N SER A 54 23.98 -9.82 4.26
CA SER A 54 24.07 -9.61 2.81
C SER A 54 22.78 -9.98 2.07
N SER A 55 21.93 -10.82 2.66
CA SER A 55 20.63 -11.23 2.16
C SER A 55 19.74 -11.67 3.33
N ASP A 56 18.43 -11.34 3.29
CA ASP A 56 17.50 -11.78 4.32
C ASP A 56 17.09 -13.25 4.07
N PRO A 57 17.25 -14.17 5.05
CA PRO A 57 16.88 -15.58 4.89
C PRO A 57 15.42 -15.84 4.50
N PHE A 58 14.52 -14.89 4.78
CA PHE A 58 13.09 -14.99 4.49
C PHE A 58 12.70 -14.37 3.14
N GLU A 59 13.63 -13.69 2.46
CA GLU A 59 13.39 -13.07 1.14
C GLU A 59 12.87 -14.06 0.06
N PRO A 60 13.32 -15.33 0.00
CA PRO A 60 12.76 -16.31 -0.93
C PRO A 60 11.28 -16.63 -0.68
N GLN A 61 10.79 -16.45 0.54
CA GLN A 61 9.41 -16.76 0.93
C GLN A 61 8.49 -15.52 0.82
N LEU A 62 9.07 -14.34 0.61
CA LEU A 62 8.37 -13.06 0.61
C LEU A 62 7.27 -12.99 -0.45
N GLU A 63 7.56 -13.38 -1.70
CA GLU A 63 6.57 -13.30 -2.79
C GLU A 63 5.34 -14.16 -2.51
N ALA A 64 5.57 -15.41 -2.08
CA ALA A 64 4.50 -16.32 -1.73
C ALA A 64 3.67 -15.80 -0.55
N PHE A 65 4.34 -15.22 0.46
CA PHE A 65 3.68 -14.61 1.61
C PHE A 65 2.84 -13.39 1.23
N LEU A 66 3.37 -12.50 0.39
CA LEU A 66 2.65 -11.30 -0.08
C LEU A 66 1.46 -11.66 -0.95
N GLN A 67 1.53 -12.70 -1.78
CA GLN A 67 0.38 -13.21 -2.53
C GLN A 67 -0.73 -13.73 -1.60
N LEU A 68 -0.36 -14.45 -0.55
CA LEU A 68 -1.32 -14.96 0.44
C LEU A 68 -1.95 -13.82 1.26
N GLU A 69 -1.18 -12.83 1.72
CA GLU A 69 -1.72 -11.67 2.44
C GLU A 69 -2.55 -10.76 1.53
N GLY A 70 -2.11 -10.54 0.29
CA GLY A 70 -2.83 -9.74 -0.70
C GLY A 70 -4.21 -10.31 -0.99
N ASN A 71 -4.35 -11.63 -1.08
CA ASN A 71 -5.65 -12.28 -1.26
C ASN A 71 -6.60 -12.11 -0.03
N ASN A 72 -6.07 -11.86 1.17
CA ASN A 72 -6.87 -11.66 2.38
C ASN A 72 -7.31 -10.20 2.57
N ILE A 73 -6.61 -9.24 1.97
CA ILE A 73 -7.01 -7.84 1.92
C ILE A 73 -7.64 -7.63 0.57
N GLY A 74 -8.94 -7.92 0.44
CA GLY A 74 -9.73 -7.82 -0.80
C GLY A 74 -9.13 -6.82 -1.76
N VAL A 75 -8.34 -7.33 -2.71
CA VAL A 75 -7.64 -6.52 -3.68
C VAL A 75 -8.74 -5.78 -4.42
N ILE A 76 -8.80 -4.47 -4.27
CA ILE A 76 -9.60 -3.65 -5.19
C ILE A 76 -8.82 -3.70 -6.50
N ASP A 77 -9.08 -4.77 -7.26
CA ASP A 77 -8.42 -5.12 -8.51
C ASP A 77 -8.68 -4.03 -9.56
N CYS A 78 -9.84 -3.37 -9.47
CA CYS A 78 -10.18 -2.15 -10.18
C CYS A 78 -11.16 -1.35 -9.32
N THR A 79 -10.91 -0.06 -9.09
CA THR A 79 -12.05 0.86 -8.88
C THR A 79 -12.69 1.01 -10.25
N GLU A 80 -13.81 0.32 -10.48
CA GLU A 80 -14.62 0.56 -11.66
C GLU A 80 -14.86 2.08 -11.77
N SER A 81 -14.64 2.66 -12.96
CA SER A 81 -14.91 4.08 -13.14
C SER A 81 -16.42 4.28 -12.98
N SER A 82 -16.85 4.76 -11.81
CA SER A 82 -18.26 5.12 -11.64
C SER A 82 -18.59 6.19 -12.68
N THR A 83 -19.69 5.96 -13.39
CA THR A 83 -20.30 6.93 -14.30
C THR A 83 -20.53 8.25 -13.58
N GLU A 84 -20.90 8.21 -12.29
CA GLU A 84 -21.16 9.39 -11.46
C GLU A 84 -19.89 10.22 -11.25
N TRP A 85 -18.74 9.58 -11.03
CA TRP A 85 -17.45 10.28 -10.91
C TRP A 85 -17.07 10.87 -12.27
N THR A 86 -17.21 10.10 -13.33
CA THR A 86 -16.87 10.53 -14.70
C THR A 86 -17.68 11.77 -15.08
N GLU A 87 -18.98 11.78 -14.81
CA GLU A 87 -19.88 12.92 -15.04
C GLU A 87 -19.52 14.13 -14.16
N PHE A 88 -19.21 13.92 -12.87
CA PHE A 88 -18.81 15.00 -11.98
C PHE A 88 -17.51 15.69 -12.45
N ARG A 89 -16.54 14.92 -12.95
CA ARG A 89 -15.27 15.45 -13.48
C ARG A 89 -15.46 16.15 -14.82
N ASP A 90 -16.24 15.56 -15.72
CA ASP A 90 -16.33 16.03 -17.10
C ASP A 90 -17.32 17.20 -17.23
N GLY A 91 -18.32 17.31 -16.36
CA GLY A 91 -19.32 18.39 -16.36
C GLY A 91 -18.73 19.81 -16.31
N PRO A 92 -17.77 20.13 -15.44
CA PRO A 92 -17.06 21.41 -15.47
C PRO A 92 -16.32 21.66 -16.79
N ALA A 93 -15.65 20.64 -17.35
CA ALA A 93 -14.89 20.77 -18.59
C ALA A 93 -15.81 21.04 -19.79
N THR A 94 -16.94 20.33 -19.89
CA THR A 94 -17.95 20.56 -20.92
C THR A 94 -18.54 21.97 -20.82
N ARG A 95 -18.90 22.44 -19.61
CA ARG A 95 -19.40 23.81 -19.42
C ARG A 95 -18.40 24.88 -19.84
N MET A 96 -17.11 24.68 -19.53
CA MET A 96 -16.05 25.60 -19.95
C MET A 96 -15.88 25.60 -21.47
N TRP A 97 -15.94 24.44 -22.10
CA TRP A 97 -15.85 24.28 -23.55
C TRP A 97 -17.03 24.93 -24.29
N ASP A 98 -18.25 24.70 -23.82
CA ASP A 98 -19.46 25.29 -24.38
C ASP A 98 -19.48 26.82 -24.22
N ALA A 99 -19.04 27.32 -23.07
CA ALA A 99 -18.91 28.75 -22.82
C ALA A 99 -17.83 29.40 -23.71
N TRP A 100 -16.76 28.67 -24.02
CA TRP A 100 -15.75 29.11 -24.98
C TRP A 100 -16.29 29.13 -26.42
N LEU A 101 -16.96 28.05 -26.85
CA LEU A 101 -17.59 27.97 -28.17
C LEU A 101 -18.63 29.08 -28.38
N ALA A 102 -19.46 29.36 -27.37
CA ALA A 102 -20.47 30.41 -27.43
C ALA A 102 -19.86 31.82 -27.55
N LYS A 103 -18.61 32.01 -27.12
CA LYS A 103 -17.86 33.25 -27.31
C LYS A 103 -17.13 33.30 -28.65
N SER A 104 -16.72 32.16 -29.21
CA SER A 104 -15.98 32.09 -30.48
C SER A 104 -16.89 32.09 -31.71
N LEU A 105 -18.18 31.81 -31.55
CA LEU A 105 -19.21 31.86 -32.60
C LEU A 105 -19.91 33.23 -32.71
N ARG A 106 -19.35 34.27 -32.08
CA ARG A 106 -19.79 35.66 -32.17
C ARG A 106 -18.63 36.51 -32.71
#